data_AF-X1R8V9-F1
#
_entry.id   AF-X1R8V9-F1
#
_cell.length_a   1.000
_cell.length_b   1.000
_cell.length_c   1.000
_cell.angle_alpha   90.00
_cell.angle_beta   90.00
_cell.angle_gamma   90.00
#
_symmetry.space_group_name_H-M   'P 1'
#
loop_
_entity.id
_entity.type
_entity.pdbx_description
1 polymer ?
#
loop_
_entity_poly.entity_id
_entity_poly.type
_entity_poly.pdbx_seq_one_letter_code
_entity_poly.pdbx_strand_id
1 'polypeptide(L)'
;FDEKLYLEFGGKICHDSHAARVLPGYEPDTKVKMFQKLKKNLEIIYCVSAKDLQKGKVRYDLALTYDQQTLKDISELHEKNIDIFAVVITRFGGERAAKQLKQRLENLGIRVYLQTEMSGYPKNIDFVVSDRGFGAQPHLEIKKPLIVVASPGGGSGKMSFCLSQLYHDRKKGINSGFAKFETFPIWNLPPEHPVNVAYEAATADLGDKVIVDPYHLKACGVTAASYNRD
;
A
#
# COMPACT_ATOMS: atom_id res chain seq x y z
N PHE A 1 7.28 -13.28 12.85
CA PHE A 1 6.29 -13.83 11.90
C PHE A 1 7.02 -14.86 11.06
N ASP A 2 6.38 -15.99 10.77
CA ASP A 2 6.96 -17.11 10.03
C ASP A 2 5.97 -17.74 9.02
N GLU A 3 4.67 -17.46 9.14
CA GLU A 3 3.66 -18.03 8.23
C GLU A 3 3.23 -17.08 7.10
N LYS A 4 2.94 -15.81 7.43
CA LYS A 4 2.44 -14.82 6.46
C LYS A 4 3.07 -13.44 6.67
N LEU A 5 3.19 -12.69 5.59
CA LEU A 5 3.66 -11.30 5.57
C LEU A 5 2.72 -10.41 4.74
N TYR A 6 2.10 -9.44 5.40
CA TYR A 6 1.43 -8.32 4.75
C TYR A 6 2.44 -7.20 4.53
N LEU A 7 2.81 -7.02 3.27
CA LEU A 7 3.77 -6.03 2.83
C LEU A 7 3.05 -4.83 2.25
N GLU A 8 2.98 -3.74 3.01
CA GLU A 8 2.51 -2.45 2.48
C GLU A 8 3.53 -1.95 1.45
N PHE A 9 3.08 -1.82 0.21
CA PHE A 9 3.93 -1.40 -0.90
C PHE A 9 3.69 0.07 -1.20
N GLY A 10 4.66 0.92 -0.85
CA GLY A 10 4.65 2.34 -1.13
C GLY A 10 5.13 2.67 -2.54
N GLY A 11 4.54 3.72 -3.11
CA GLY A 11 4.89 4.21 -4.44
C GLY A 11 4.33 3.36 -5.59
N LYS A 12 4.92 3.55 -6.77
CA LYS A 12 4.50 2.91 -8.03
C LYS A 12 5.04 1.49 -8.13
N ILE A 13 4.21 0.55 -8.58
CA ILE A 13 4.66 -0.79 -9.00
C ILE A 13 5.21 -0.72 -10.44
N CYS A 14 4.43 -0.14 -11.34
CA CYS A 14 4.81 0.05 -12.75
C CYS A 14 5.36 1.45 -12.99
N HIS A 15 6.35 1.58 -13.87
CA HIS A 15 6.86 2.87 -14.37
C HIS A 15 7.43 3.77 -13.26
N ASP A 16 8.37 3.25 -12.48
CA ASP A 16 9.11 4.06 -11.50
C ASP A 16 10.21 4.89 -12.17
N SER A 17 9.78 5.86 -12.98
CA SER A 17 10.69 6.71 -13.75
C SER A 17 11.53 7.63 -12.87
N HIS A 18 11.11 7.91 -11.63
CA HIS A 18 11.93 8.66 -10.68
C HIS A 18 13.14 7.81 -10.26
N ALA A 19 12.90 6.58 -9.78
CA ALA A 19 13.98 5.66 -9.42
C ALA A 19 14.96 5.42 -10.59
N ALA A 20 14.45 5.24 -11.81
CA ALA A 20 15.30 5.01 -12.99
C ALA A 20 16.22 6.19 -13.34
N ARG A 21 15.82 7.44 -13.03
CA ARG A 21 16.68 8.62 -13.24
C ARG A 21 17.67 8.82 -12.10
N VAL A 22 17.28 8.47 -10.87
CA VAL A 22 18.07 8.71 -9.66
C VAL A 22 19.09 7.61 -9.39
N LEU A 23 18.78 6.36 -9.78
CA LEU A 23 19.60 5.18 -9.52
C LEU A 23 20.06 4.57 -10.85
N PRO A 24 21.30 4.84 -11.31
CA PRO A 24 21.85 4.24 -12.51
C PRO A 24 21.77 2.70 -12.46
N GLY A 25 21.20 2.09 -13.51
CA GLY A 25 20.96 0.65 -13.58
C GLY A 25 19.61 0.18 -13.00
N TYR A 26 18.83 1.06 -12.38
CA TYR A 26 17.45 0.76 -12.00
C TYR A 26 16.52 0.92 -13.22
N GLU A 27 15.89 -0.17 -13.64
CA GLU A 27 14.92 -0.12 -14.74
C GLU A 27 13.52 0.26 -14.22
N PRO A 28 12.70 1.02 -14.99
CA PRO A 28 11.36 1.44 -14.56
C PRO A 28 10.40 0.30 -14.16
N ASP A 29 10.67 -0.92 -14.61
CA ASP A 29 9.90 -2.14 -14.36
C ASP A 29 10.59 -3.10 -13.37
N THR A 30 11.65 -2.67 -12.68
CA THR A 30 12.40 -3.50 -11.71
C THR A 30 11.48 -4.19 -10.69
N LYS A 31 10.47 -3.47 -10.17
CA LYS A 31 9.48 -3.99 -9.21
C LYS A 31 8.56 -5.06 -9.83
N VAL A 32 8.19 -4.88 -11.10
CA VAL A 32 7.41 -5.88 -11.85
C VAL A 32 8.24 -7.16 -12.00
N LYS A 33 9.51 -7.04 -12.42
CA LYS A 33 10.41 -8.19 -12.56
C LYS A 33 10.58 -8.93 -11.21
N MET A 34 10.65 -8.19 -10.11
CA MET A 34 10.66 -8.75 -8.76
C MET A 34 9.38 -9.55 -8.46
N PHE A 35 8.20 -8.99 -8.73
CA PHE A 35 6.93 -9.69 -8.51
C PHE A 35 6.77 -10.93 -9.39
N GLN A 36 7.23 -10.89 -10.64
CA GLN A 36 7.21 -12.06 -11.53
C GLN A 36 8.06 -13.22 -10.96
N LYS A 37 9.22 -12.92 -10.37
CA LYS A 37 10.05 -13.93 -9.69
C LYS A 37 9.39 -14.50 -8.43
N LEU A 38 8.59 -13.69 -7.74
CA LEU A 38 7.90 -14.07 -6.49
C LEU A 38 6.47 -14.61 -6.70
N LYS A 39 5.95 -14.60 -7.94
CA LYS A 39 4.57 -14.95 -8.34
C LYS A 39 4.01 -16.20 -7.66
N LYS A 40 4.82 -17.24 -7.48
CA LYS A 40 4.39 -18.51 -6.86
C LYS A 40 3.94 -18.33 -5.40
N ASN A 41 4.54 -17.38 -4.70
CA ASN A 41 4.33 -17.13 -3.27
C ASN A 41 3.65 -15.80 -2.97
N LEU A 42 3.27 -15.05 -4.02
CA LEU A 42 2.78 -13.67 -3.92
C LEU A 42 1.29 -13.55 -4.32
N GLU A 43 0.48 -12.95 -3.46
CA GLU A 43 -0.87 -12.45 -3.76
C GLU A 43 -0.89 -10.91 -3.63
N ILE A 44 -1.53 -10.22 -4.57
CA ILE A 44 -1.62 -8.75 -4.56
C ILE A 44 -3.02 -8.31 -4.17
N ILE A 45 -3.12 -7.47 -3.14
CA ILE A 45 -4.33 -6.75 -2.75
C ILE A 45 -4.20 -5.30 -3.18
N TYR A 46 -5.23 -4.77 -3.83
CA TYR A 46 -5.24 -3.40 -4.30
C TYR A 46 -6.26 -2.57 -3.51
N CYS A 47 -5.78 -1.66 -2.67
CA CYS A 47 -6.63 -0.80 -1.83
C CYS A 47 -6.95 0.54 -2.52
N VAL A 48 -8.19 0.98 -2.41
CA VAL A 48 -8.64 2.30 -2.88
C VAL A 48 -9.63 2.91 -1.89
N SER A 49 -9.49 4.20 -1.55
CA SER A 49 -10.38 4.84 -0.57
C SER A 49 -11.70 5.29 -1.18
N ALA A 50 -12.83 4.87 -0.60
CA ALA A 50 -14.16 5.32 -0.99
C ALA A 50 -14.32 6.84 -0.91
N LYS A 51 -13.69 7.48 0.08
CA LYS A 51 -13.72 8.94 0.25
C LYS A 51 -12.96 9.65 -0.88
N ASP A 52 -11.82 9.12 -1.28
CA ASP A 52 -11.02 9.69 -2.37
C ASP A 52 -11.72 9.48 -3.72
N LEU A 53 -12.38 8.33 -3.91
CA LEU A 53 -13.26 8.09 -5.07
C LEU A 53 -14.41 9.11 -5.13
N GLN A 54 -15.09 9.33 -4.00
CA GLN A 54 -16.22 10.25 -3.94
C GLN A 54 -15.81 11.71 -4.17
N LYS A 55 -14.59 12.07 -3.78
CA LYS A 55 -14.00 13.39 -4.05
C LYS A 55 -13.49 13.55 -5.48
N GLY A 56 -13.46 12.47 -6.28
CA GLY A 56 -12.84 12.49 -7.60
C GLY A 56 -11.34 12.78 -7.53
N LYS A 57 -10.64 12.28 -6.50
CA LYS A 57 -9.21 12.55 -6.30
C LYS A 57 -8.42 12.10 -7.53
N VAL A 58 -7.60 13.02 -8.02
CA VAL A 58 -6.75 12.82 -9.19
C VAL A 58 -5.33 12.51 -8.75
N ARG A 59 -4.68 11.59 -9.45
CA ARG A 59 -3.26 11.30 -9.33
C ARG A 59 -2.49 12.28 -10.24
N TYR A 60 -1.65 13.13 -9.66
CA TYR A 60 -1.05 14.27 -10.35
C TYR A 60 -0.12 13.92 -11.53
N ASP A 61 0.52 12.76 -11.50
CA ASP A 61 1.48 12.32 -12.52
C ASP A 61 0.80 11.87 -13.84
N LEU A 62 -0.38 11.26 -13.76
CA LEU A 62 -1.09 10.70 -14.90
C LEU A 62 -2.42 11.42 -15.20
N ALA A 63 -2.80 12.38 -14.35
CA ALA A 63 -4.08 13.10 -14.43
C ALA A 63 -5.32 12.18 -14.45
N LEU A 64 -5.19 10.97 -13.88
CA LEU A 64 -6.28 10.00 -13.77
C LEU A 64 -6.94 10.09 -12.39
N THR A 65 -8.26 9.97 -12.35
CA THR A 65 -8.97 9.79 -11.09
C THR A 65 -8.63 8.43 -10.47
N TYR A 66 -8.77 8.28 -9.16
CA TYR A 66 -8.37 7.04 -8.48
C TYR A 66 -9.09 5.78 -8.99
N ASP A 67 -10.33 5.88 -9.47
CA ASP A 67 -11.04 4.77 -10.14
C ASP A 67 -10.40 4.41 -11.49
N GLN A 68 -10.08 5.41 -12.30
CA GLN A 68 -9.40 5.21 -13.59
C GLN A 68 -8.00 4.61 -13.39
N GLN A 69 -7.25 5.15 -12.42
CA GLN A 69 -5.93 4.63 -12.07
C GLN A 69 -6.01 3.19 -11.58
N THR A 70 -7.00 2.85 -10.75
CA THR A 70 -7.20 1.49 -10.25
C THR A 70 -7.36 0.50 -11.42
N LEU A 71 -8.24 0.83 -12.37
CA LEU A 71 -8.47 -0.02 -13.54
C LEU A 71 -7.24 -0.13 -14.44
N LYS A 72 -6.52 0.98 -14.63
CA LYS A 72 -5.28 1.01 -15.41
C LYS A 72 -4.21 0.13 -14.78
N ASP A 73 -3.94 0.31 -13.50
CA ASP A 73 -2.92 -0.46 -12.77
C ASP A 73 -3.22 -1.97 -12.83
N ILE A 74 -4.49 -2.35 -12.68
CA ILE A 74 -4.93 -3.75 -12.79
C ILE A 74 -4.68 -4.30 -14.20
N SER A 75 -5.06 -3.54 -15.25
CA SER A 75 -4.84 -3.95 -16.64
C SER A 75 -3.35 -4.12 -16.94
N GLU A 76 -2.52 -3.16 -16.54
CA GLU A 76 -1.07 -3.20 -16.80
C GLU A 76 -0.37 -4.33 -16.06
N LEU A 77 -0.79 -4.65 -14.83
CA LEU A 77 -0.28 -5.80 -14.10
C LEU A 77 -0.68 -7.11 -14.77
N HIS A 78 -1.94 -7.23 -15.21
CA HIS A 78 -2.44 -8.40 -15.93
C HIS A 78 -1.67 -8.63 -17.24
N GLU A 79 -1.44 -7.58 -18.04
CA GLU A 79 -0.59 -7.64 -19.25
C GLU A 79 0.84 -8.12 -18.95
N LYS A 80 1.33 -7.88 -17.74
CA LYS A 80 2.65 -8.33 -17.26
C LYS A 80 2.60 -9.71 -16.56
N ASN A 81 1.50 -10.45 -16.73
CA ASN A 81 1.25 -11.77 -16.12
C ASN A 81 1.24 -11.76 -14.58
N ILE A 82 0.79 -10.65 -13.99
CA ILE A 82 0.63 -10.45 -12.54
C ILE A 82 -0.85 -10.16 -12.27
N ASP A 83 -1.55 -11.13 -11.69
CA ASP A 83 -2.95 -10.96 -11.33
C ASP A 83 -3.12 -10.34 -9.94
N ILE A 84 -4.10 -9.45 -9.81
CA ILE A 84 -4.55 -9.00 -8.50
C ILE A 84 -5.50 -10.04 -7.88
N PHE A 85 -5.31 -10.35 -6.61
CA PHE A 85 -6.18 -11.26 -5.89
C PHE A 85 -7.56 -10.62 -5.66
N ALA A 86 -7.58 -9.39 -5.17
CA ALA A 86 -8.80 -8.63 -4.92
C ALA A 86 -8.54 -7.11 -4.82
N VAL A 87 -9.59 -6.33 -5.04
CA VAL A 87 -9.65 -4.91 -4.71
C VAL A 87 -10.35 -4.73 -3.36
N VAL A 88 -9.79 -3.89 -2.49
CA VAL A 88 -10.41 -3.51 -1.21
C VAL A 88 -10.76 -2.03 -1.26
N ILE A 89 -12.05 -1.73 -1.24
CA ILE A 89 -12.51 -0.35 -1.12
C ILE A 89 -12.57 0.00 0.36
N THR A 90 -11.67 0.86 0.81
CA THR A 90 -11.50 1.25 2.21
C THR A 90 -12.33 2.48 2.58
N ARG A 91 -12.61 2.64 3.88
CA ARG A 91 -13.38 3.77 4.42
C ARG A 91 -14.76 3.90 3.79
N PHE A 92 -15.38 2.77 3.45
CA PHE A 92 -16.70 2.75 2.85
C PHE A 92 -17.76 3.16 3.86
N GLY A 93 -18.56 4.17 3.49
CA GLY A 93 -19.73 4.66 4.23
C GLY A 93 -20.99 4.75 3.37
N GLY A 94 -20.98 4.17 2.16
CA GLY A 94 -22.11 4.17 1.23
C GLY A 94 -21.95 5.03 -0.03
N GLU A 95 -20.75 5.54 -0.28
CA GLU A 95 -20.40 6.44 -1.37
C GLU A 95 -20.82 5.87 -2.74
N ARG A 96 -21.45 6.73 -3.57
CA ARG A 96 -21.95 6.34 -4.89
C ARG A 96 -20.81 5.95 -5.83
N ALA A 97 -19.72 6.72 -5.82
CA ALA A 97 -18.56 6.46 -6.66
C ALA A 97 -17.91 5.11 -6.33
N ALA A 98 -17.84 4.75 -5.04
CA ALA A 98 -17.34 3.45 -4.60
C ALA A 98 -18.21 2.29 -5.09
N LYS A 99 -19.54 2.42 -5.01
CA LYS A 99 -20.49 1.42 -5.53
C LYS A 99 -20.35 1.24 -7.05
N GLN A 100 -20.15 2.32 -7.79
CA GLN A 100 -19.93 2.27 -9.24
C GLN A 100 -18.63 1.56 -9.61
N LEU A 101 -17.53 1.87 -8.94
CA LEU A 101 -16.25 1.17 -9.16
C LEU A 101 -16.37 -0.31 -8.81
N LYS A 102 -17.00 -0.64 -7.67
CA LYS A 102 -17.27 -2.03 -7.27
C LYS A 102 -17.98 -2.79 -8.38
N GLN A 103 -19.12 -2.28 -8.87
CA GLN A 103 -19.89 -2.92 -9.93
C GLN A 103 -19.05 -3.13 -11.20
N ARG A 104 -18.26 -2.12 -11.58
CA ARG A 104 -17.41 -2.19 -12.77
C ARG A 104 -16.33 -3.28 -12.63
N LEU A 105 -15.68 -3.37 -11.48
CA LEU A 105 -14.67 -4.39 -11.20
C LEU A 105 -15.28 -5.81 -11.16
N GLU A 106 -16.45 -5.97 -10.54
CA GLU A 106 -17.15 -7.25 -10.48
C GLU A 106 -17.60 -7.73 -11.87
N ASN A 107 -18.04 -6.81 -12.74
CA ASN A 107 -18.35 -7.13 -14.14
C ASN A 107 -17.11 -7.61 -14.92
N LEU A 108 -15.90 -7.27 -14.48
CA LEU A 108 -14.64 -7.76 -15.04
C LEU A 108 -14.14 -9.05 -14.36
N GLY A 109 -14.95 -9.65 -13.47
CA GLY A 109 -14.58 -10.86 -12.72
C GLY A 109 -13.60 -10.61 -11.57
N ILE A 110 -13.36 -9.35 -11.20
CA ILE A 110 -12.45 -8.98 -10.10
C ILE A 110 -13.20 -9.03 -8.78
N ARG A 111 -12.62 -9.72 -7.79
CA ARG A 111 -13.17 -9.77 -6.42
C ARG A 111 -13.02 -8.41 -5.74
N VAL A 112 -14.09 -7.92 -5.11
CA VAL A 112 -14.10 -6.64 -4.40
C VAL A 112 -14.61 -6.82 -2.98
N TYR A 113 -13.88 -6.28 -2.00
CA TYR A 113 -14.27 -6.23 -0.60
C TYR A 113 -14.47 -4.79 -0.15
N LEU A 114 -15.39 -4.58 0.80
CA LEU A 114 -15.68 -3.27 1.37
C LEU A 114 -15.21 -3.23 2.82
N GLN A 115 -14.22 -2.39 3.12
CA GLN A 115 -13.77 -2.13 4.49
C GLN A 115 -14.43 -0.83 4.97
N THR A 116 -15.24 -0.92 6.02
CA THR A 116 -16.04 0.20 6.52
C THR A 116 -15.17 1.25 7.20
N GLU A 117 -15.65 2.50 7.22
CA GLU A 117 -14.97 3.55 7.97
C GLU A 117 -15.07 3.31 9.48
N MET A 118 -13.92 3.15 10.14
CA MET A 118 -13.84 3.01 11.59
C MET A 118 -13.76 4.39 12.26
N SER A 119 -14.77 4.71 13.07
CA SER A 119 -14.78 5.95 13.85
C SER A 119 -13.64 5.96 14.88
N GLY A 120 -12.99 7.11 15.03
CA GLY A 120 -11.92 7.30 16.02
C GLY A 120 -10.58 6.65 15.68
N TYR A 121 -10.42 6.00 14.52
CA TYR A 121 -9.12 5.50 14.05
C TYR A 121 -8.18 6.69 13.71
N PRO A 122 -6.89 6.66 14.10
CA PRO A 122 -6.18 5.60 14.83
C PRO A 122 -6.14 5.78 16.37
N LYS A 123 -6.88 6.75 16.94
CA LYS A 123 -6.73 7.20 18.33
C LYS A 123 -7.37 6.26 19.38
N ASN A 124 -8.50 5.64 19.05
CA ASN A 124 -9.21 4.76 19.99
C ASN A 124 -8.77 3.30 19.84
N ILE A 125 -7.65 2.93 20.46
CA ILE A 125 -7.03 1.60 20.31
C ILE A 125 -7.96 0.49 20.76
N ASP A 126 -8.65 0.65 21.90
CA ASP A 126 -9.56 -0.37 22.45
C ASP A 126 -10.73 -0.66 21.51
N PHE A 127 -11.24 0.35 20.80
CA PHE A 127 -12.23 0.14 19.75
C PHE A 127 -11.61 -0.52 18.52
N VAL A 128 -10.46 0.00 18.05
CA VAL A 128 -9.81 -0.45 16.81
C VAL A 128 -9.41 -1.92 16.89
N VAL A 129 -8.77 -2.35 17.97
CA VAL A 129 -8.28 -3.73 18.18
C VAL A 129 -9.35 -4.57 18.88
N SER A 130 -10.58 -4.55 18.36
CA SER A 130 -11.72 -5.31 18.90
C SER A 130 -12.57 -5.96 17.82
N ASP A 131 -13.51 -6.80 18.26
CA ASP A 131 -14.54 -7.44 17.42
C ASP A 131 -15.41 -6.42 16.67
N ARG A 132 -15.54 -5.21 17.22
CA ARG A 132 -16.29 -4.10 16.60
C ARG A 132 -15.44 -3.22 15.68
N GLY A 133 -14.12 -3.24 15.86
CA GLY A 133 -13.15 -2.53 15.03
C GLY A 133 -12.65 -3.42 13.90
N PHE A 134 -11.39 -3.86 13.98
CA PHE A 134 -10.80 -4.78 13.01
C PHE A 134 -11.58 -6.09 12.84
N GLY A 135 -12.18 -6.64 13.90
CA GLY A 135 -12.95 -7.88 13.81
C GLY A 135 -14.24 -7.79 13.00
N ALA A 136 -14.76 -6.58 12.80
CA ALA A 136 -15.95 -6.33 11.97
C ALA A 136 -15.61 -6.12 10.48
N GLN A 137 -14.31 -6.02 10.14
CA GLN A 137 -13.87 -5.86 8.77
C GLN A 137 -13.83 -7.20 8.04
N PRO A 138 -13.85 -7.21 6.69
CA PRO A 138 -13.75 -8.46 5.95
C PRO A 138 -12.39 -9.14 6.16
N HIS A 139 -12.43 -10.42 6.51
CA HIS A 139 -11.26 -11.28 6.45
C HIS A 139 -11.13 -11.92 5.06
N LEU A 140 -10.00 -11.73 4.40
CA LEU A 140 -9.73 -12.32 3.10
C LEU A 140 -9.00 -13.66 3.29
N GLU A 141 -9.53 -14.73 2.70
CA GLU A 141 -8.93 -16.07 2.73
C GLU A 141 -7.77 -16.19 1.73
N ILE A 142 -6.70 -15.48 2.06
CA ILE A 142 -5.45 -15.44 1.29
C ILE A 142 -4.63 -16.70 1.65
N LYS A 143 -4.14 -17.38 0.61
CA LYS A 143 -3.45 -18.67 0.75
C LYS A 143 -1.93 -18.53 0.69
N LYS A 144 -1.43 -17.52 -0.02
CA LYS A 144 0.01 -17.35 -0.21
C LYS A 144 0.66 -16.63 0.96
N PRO A 145 1.93 -16.94 1.27
CA PRO A 145 2.60 -16.40 2.44
C PRO A 145 3.01 -14.93 2.28
N LEU A 146 3.18 -14.42 1.05
CA LEU A 146 3.48 -13.01 0.79
C LEU A 146 2.28 -12.30 0.21
N ILE A 147 1.82 -11.25 0.89
CA ILE A 147 0.69 -10.42 0.51
C ILE A 147 1.22 -9.02 0.25
N VAL A 148 1.29 -8.62 -1.03
CA VAL A 148 1.60 -7.22 -1.38
C VAL A 148 0.31 -6.43 -1.35
N VAL A 149 0.30 -5.33 -0.59
CA VAL A 149 -0.82 -4.41 -0.53
C VAL A 149 -0.41 -3.12 -1.24
N ALA A 150 -1.06 -2.84 -2.37
CA ALA A 150 -0.78 -1.70 -3.23
C ALA A 150 -2.00 -0.76 -3.36
N SER A 151 -1.83 0.38 -4.01
CA SER A 151 -2.88 1.40 -4.12
C SER A 151 -2.59 2.40 -5.24
N PRO A 152 -3.58 3.19 -5.72
CA PRO A 152 -3.32 4.22 -6.72
C PRO A 152 -2.53 5.40 -6.15
N GLY A 153 -2.53 5.58 -4.82
CA GLY A 153 -1.74 6.59 -4.13
C GLY A 153 -1.89 6.57 -2.60
N GLY A 154 -1.24 7.53 -1.95
CA GLY A 154 -1.28 7.71 -0.50
C GLY A 154 -2.70 7.96 0.04
N GLY A 155 -2.96 7.51 1.26
CA GLY A 155 -4.26 7.64 1.92
C GLY A 155 -5.31 6.57 1.57
N SER A 156 -4.96 5.60 0.72
CA SER A 156 -5.89 4.53 0.28
C SER A 156 -6.20 3.44 1.33
N GLY A 157 -5.66 3.55 2.55
CA GLY A 157 -5.98 2.63 3.65
C GLY A 157 -5.17 1.32 3.70
N LYS A 158 -4.03 1.23 3.00
CA LYS A 158 -3.17 0.03 2.94
C LYS A 158 -2.77 -0.50 4.32
N MET A 159 -2.19 0.35 5.18
CA MET A 159 -1.81 -0.03 6.54
C MET A 159 -3.01 -0.53 7.35
N SER A 160 -4.15 0.18 7.30
CA SER A 160 -5.36 -0.21 8.04
C SER A 160 -5.89 -1.57 7.59
N PHE A 161 -5.84 -1.86 6.28
CA PHE A 161 -6.15 -3.18 5.75
C PHE A 161 -5.19 -4.24 6.29
N CYS A 162 -3.87 -4.00 6.21
CA CYS A 162 -2.87 -4.95 6.70
C CYS A 162 -3.10 -5.29 8.18
N LEU A 163 -3.23 -4.27 9.04
CA LEU A 163 -3.45 -4.46 10.47
C LEU A 163 -4.77 -5.18 10.79
N SER A 164 -5.82 -4.93 10.01
CA SER A 164 -7.08 -5.68 10.10
C SER A 164 -6.88 -7.16 9.78
N GLN A 165 -6.13 -7.49 8.73
CA GLN A 165 -5.87 -8.89 8.41
C GLN A 165 -4.97 -9.57 9.44
N LEU A 166 -3.97 -8.87 9.97
CA LEU A 166 -3.16 -9.36 11.10
C LEU A 166 -4.03 -9.71 12.31
N TYR A 167 -5.01 -8.85 12.64
CA TYR A 167 -5.95 -9.11 13.71
C TYR A 167 -6.74 -10.41 13.50
N HIS A 168 -7.25 -10.65 12.28
CA HIS A 168 -7.98 -11.87 11.95
C HIS A 168 -7.09 -13.11 11.96
N ASP A 169 -5.89 -13.04 11.38
CA ASP A 169 -4.92 -14.12 11.40
C ASP A 169 -4.58 -14.52 12.85
N ARG A 170 -4.32 -13.54 13.73
CA ARG A 170 -4.06 -13.78 15.15
C ARG A 170 -5.21 -14.49 15.84
N LYS A 171 -6.47 -14.11 15.55
CA LYS A 171 -7.66 -14.81 16.06
C LYS A 171 -7.77 -16.26 15.58
N LYS A 172 -7.19 -16.57 14.42
CA LYS A 172 -7.16 -17.92 13.84
C LYS A 172 -5.89 -18.70 14.20
N GLY A 173 -5.03 -18.16 15.06
CA GLY A 173 -3.77 -18.79 15.44
C GLY A 173 -2.68 -18.72 14.38
N ILE A 174 -2.84 -17.91 13.33
CA ILE A 174 -1.85 -17.72 12.26
C ILE A 174 -0.87 -16.62 12.68
N ASN A 175 0.42 -16.92 12.66
CA ASN A 175 1.50 -16.00 12.99
C ASN A 175 1.91 -15.15 11.79
N SER A 176 1.09 -14.15 11.48
CA SER A 176 1.38 -13.17 10.43
C SER A 176 2.12 -11.93 10.94
N GLY A 177 2.79 -11.25 10.00
CA GLY A 177 3.54 -10.02 10.23
C GLY A 177 3.18 -8.93 9.24
N PHE A 178 3.60 -7.72 9.60
CA PHE A 178 3.49 -6.52 8.77
C PHE A 178 4.89 -5.99 8.48
N ALA A 179 5.13 -5.58 7.25
CA ALA A 179 6.30 -4.79 6.87
C ALA A 179 5.92 -3.77 5.81
N LYS A 180 6.78 -2.77 5.64
CA LYS A 180 6.63 -1.73 4.63
C LYS A 180 7.78 -1.82 3.64
N PHE A 181 7.45 -1.71 2.36
CA PHE A 181 8.40 -1.64 1.27
C PHE A 181 8.32 -0.26 0.63
N GLU A 182 9.41 0.49 0.71
CA GLU A 182 9.60 1.73 -0.02
C GLU A 182 11.00 1.76 -0.63
N THR A 183 11.10 2.35 -1.82
CA THR A 183 12.39 2.51 -2.52
C THR A 183 13.16 3.71 -1.98
N PHE A 184 12.45 4.74 -1.54
CA PHE A 184 13.01 5.98 -1.02
C PHE A 184 12.25 6.41 0.25
N PRO A 185 12.92 7.09 1.20
CA PRO A 185 14.36 7.34 1.22
C PRO A 185 15.17 6.03 1.40
N ILE A 186 16.43 6.03 0.99
CA ILE A 186 17.32 4.87 1.19
C ILE A 186 17.89 4.96 2.60
N TRP A 187 17.42 4.08 3.48
CA TRP A 187 17.66 4.15 4.93
C TRP A 187 19.13 4.13 5.33
N ASN A 188 20.00 3.43 4.59
CA ASN A 188 21.43 3.34 4.90
C ASN A 188 22.27 4.41 4.19
N LEU A 189 21.63 5.42 3.59
CA LEU A 189 22.26 6.64 3.12
C LEU A 189 21.88 7.81 4.04
N PRO A 190 22.78 8.78 4.28
CA PRO A 190 22.46 9.93 5.12
C PRO A 190 21.34 10.78 4.50
N PRO A 191 20.55 11.53 5.29
CA PRO A 191 19.50 12.42 4.77
C PRO A 191 20.00 13.40 3.71
N GLU A 192 21.22 13.92 3.87
CA GLU A 192 21.85 14.89 2.96
C GLU A 192 22.40 14.24 1.68
N HIS A 193 22.37 12.91 1.56
CA HIS A 193 22.82 12.22 0.36
C HIS A 193 21.98 12.68 -0.85
N PRO A 194 22.58 12.99 -2.01
CA PRO A 194 21.84 13.52 -3.16
C PRO A 194 20.65 12.67 -3.61
N VAL A 195 20.73 11.35 -3.45
CA VAL A 195 19.61 10.42 -3.71
C VAL A 195 18.40 10.68 -2.80
N ASN A 196 18.63 10.91 -1.51
CA ASN A 196 17.58 11.20 -0.54
C ASN A 196 17.02 12.63 -0.73
N VAL A 197 17.88 13.60 -1.05
CA VAL A 197 17.47 14.96 -1.40
C VAL A 197 16.61 14.98 -2.68
N ALA A 198 16.96 14.17 -3.67
CA ALA A 198 16.17 14.03 -4.91
C ALA A 198 14.77 13.45 -4.64
N TYR A 199 14.66 12.52 -3.69
CA TYR A 199 13.36 12.02 -3.22
C TYR A 199 12.55 13.13 -2.57
N GLU A 200 13.13 13.88 -1.62
CA GLU A 200 12.45 15.00 -0.96
C GLU A 200 11.93 16.04 -1.96
N ALA A 201 12.74 16.36 -2.97
CA ALA A 201 12.33 17.25 -4.07
C ALA A 201 11.16 16.68 -4.89
N ALA A 202 11.12 15.36 -5.10
CA ALA A 202 10.03 14.70 -5.83
C ALA A 202 8.75 14.53 -5.01
N THR A 203 8.83 14.68 -3.68
CA THR A 203 7.70 14.57 -2.74
C THR A 203 7.34 15.90 -2.06
N ALA A 204 7.83 17.03 -2.58
CA ALA A 204 7.60 18.35 -2.00
C ALA A 204 6.10 18.65 -1.76
N ASP A 205 5.24 18.28 -2.71
CA ASP A 205 3.77 18.45 -2.61
C ASP A 205 3.14 17.60 -1.50
N LEU A 206 3.77 16.48 -1.14
CA LEU A 206 3.33 15.60 -0.08
C LEU A 206 3.82 16.04 1.31
N GLY A 207 4.80 16.96 1.35
CA GLY A 207 5.42 17.41 2.59
C GLY A 207 6.27 16.34 3.29
N ASP A 208 6.70 15.33 2.55
CA ASP A 208 7.60 14.29 3.04
C ASP A 208 9.01 14.87 3.13
N LYS A 209 9.58 14.88 4.34
CA LYS A 209 10.93 15.38 4.63
C LYS A 209 11.80 14.25 5.15
N VAL A 210 12.98 14.07 4.55
CA VAL A 210 13.92 13.03 4.97
C VAL A 210 14.61 13.49 6.26
N ILE A 211 14.60 12.62 7.27
CA ILE A 211 15.18 12.87 8.59
C ILE A 211 15.99 11.67 9.04
N VAL A 212 16.88 11.88 10.02
CA VAL A 212 17.47 10.76 10.76
C VAL A 212 16.37 10.10 11.58
N ASP A 213 16.26 8.77 11.51
CA ASP A 213 15.37 7.99 12.37
C ASP A 213 15.85 8.06 13.83
N PRO A 214 15.14 8.78 14.71
CA PRO A 214 15.56 8.94 16.10
C PRO A 214 15.37 7.64 16.89
N TYR A 215 14.44 6.77 16.47
CA TYR A 215 14.14 5.51 17.14
C TYR A 215 15.23 4.48 16.86
N HIS A 216 15.64 4.33 15.59
CA HIS A 216 16.72 3.43 15.21
C HIS A 216 18.06 3.86 15.83
N LEU A 217 18.36 5.16 15.79
CA LEU A 217 19.57 5.70 16.41
C LEU A 217 19.61 5.42 17.93
N LYS A 218 18.49 5.62 18.63
CA LYS A 218 18.40 5.38 20.08
C LYS A 218 18.53 3.88 20.43
N ALA A 219 17.93 3.01 19.63
CA ALA A 219 17.89 1.57 19.93
C ALA A 219 19.18 0.84 19.52
N CYS A 220 19.80 1.25 18.41
CA CYS A 220 20.89 0.51 17.78
C CYS A 220 22.23 1.28 17.77
N GLY A 221 22.23 2.59 18.03
CA GLY A 221 23.43 3.43 17.92
C GLY A 221 23.89 3.64 16.47
N VAL A 222 23.07 3.27 15.48
CA VAL A 222 23.36 3.39 14.05
C VAL A 222 22.41 4.41 13.45
N THR A 223 22.94 5.32 12.64
CA THR A 223 22.14 6.30 11.89
C THR A 223 21.45 5.63 10.72
N ALA A 224 20.14 5.88 10.57
CA ALA A 224 19.36 5.51 9.41
C ALA A 224 18.50 6.71 8.97
N ALA A 225 18.21 6.84 7.67
CA ALA A 225 17.27 7.79 7.14
C ALA A 225 15.84 7.22 7.14
N SER A 226 14.88 8.07 7.52
CA SER A 226 13.44 7.86 7.38
C SER A 226 12.80 9.19 6.96
N TYR A 227 11.49 9.35 7.10
CA TYR A 227 10.81 10.61 6.82
C TYR A 227 9.71 10.91 7.84
N ASN A 228 9.41 12.19 8.02
CA ASN A 228 8.56 12.75 9.08
C ASN A 228 7.14 12.17 9.24
N ARG A 229 6.57 11.52 8.21
CA ARG A 229 5.21 10.97 8.25
C ARG A 229 5.18 9.58 8.91
N ASP A 230 6.25 8.81 8.74
CA ASP A 230 6.43 7.50 9.37
C ASP A 230 7.03 7.66 10.78
#